data_AF-A0A852U1C9-F1
#
_entry.id   AF-A0A852U1C9-F1
#
_cell.length_a   1.000
_cell.length_b   1.000
_cell.length_c   1.000
_cell.angle_alpha   90.00
_cell.angle_beta   90.00
_cell.angle_gamma   90.00
#
_symmetry.space_group_name_H-M   'P 1'
#
loop_
_entity.id
_entity.type
_entity.pdbx_description
1 polymer ?
#
loop_
_entity_poly.entity_id
_entity_poly.type
_entity_poly.pdbx_seq_one_letter_code
_entity_poly.pdbx_strand_id
1 'polypeptide(L)'
;MADAPVDCRRVAVVVRVRRLVCPILGCERQTFREQLPGVLERYQRRTPRLAAQIGAVVRELAGRAGARVMSALAMQTSENTACAR
;
A
#
# COMPACT_ATOMS: atom_id res chain seq x y z
N MET A 1 -4.97 -4.60 -3.06
CA MET A 1 -4.31 -3.68 -2.12
C MET A 1 -3.91 -4.48 -0.90
N ALA A 2 -2.65 -4.45 -0.46
CA ALA A 2 -2.26 -5.12 0.79
C ALA A 2 -2.65 -4.26 2.00
N ASP A 3 -3.18 -4.88 3.05
CA ASP A 3 -3.56 -4.20 4.29
C ASP A 3 -2.78 -4.70 5.50
N ALA A 4 -2.96 -4.02 6.64
CA ALA A 4 -2.47 -4.48 7.92
C ALA A 4 -2.98 -5.90 8.20
N PRO A 5 -2.09 -6.83 8.58
CA PRO A 5 -2.50 -8.18 8.90
C PRO A 5 -3.44 -8.20 10.10
N VAL A 6 -4.38 -9.15 10.08
CA VAL A 6 -5.32 -9.38 11.17
C VAL A 6 -4.98 -10.74 11.75
N ASP A 7 -4.70 -10.80 13.06
CA ASP A 7 -4.32 -12.05 13.73
C ASP A 7 -3.13 -12.76 13.03
N CYS A 8 -2.10 -11.97 12.67
CA CYS A 8 -0.92 -12.42 11.90
C CYS A 8 -1.28 -13.11 10.56
N ARG A 9 -2.46 -12.84 10.01
CA ARG A 9 -2.87 -13.31 8.68
C ARG A 9 -2.90 -12.16 7.70
N ARG A 10 -2.37 -12.41 6.51
CA ARG A 10 -2.41 -11.46 5.39
C ARG A 10 -3.85 -11.28 4.94
N VAL A 11 -4.25 -10.03 4.79
CA VAL A 11 -5.55 -9.66 4.24
C VAL A 11 -5.37 -8.65 3.12
N ALA A 12 -6.34 -8.61 2.23
CA ALA A 12 -6.35 -7.69 1.12
C ALA A 12 -7.63 -6.86 1.14
N VAL A 13 -7.50 -5.56 0.89
CA VAL A 13 -8.67 -4.71 0.62
C VAL A 13 -9.03 -4.85 -0.85
N VAL A 14 -10.26 -5.29 -1.10
CA VAL A 14 -10.89 -5.31 -2.43
C VAL A 14 -11.98 -4.25 -2.43
N VAL A 15 -11.89 -3.32 -3.37
CA VAL A 15 -12.82 -2.19 -3.49
C VAL A 15 -13.33 -2.08 -4.91
N ARG A 16 -14.60 -1.73 -5.04
CA ARG A 16 -15.24 -1.41 -6.31
C ARG A 16 -15.36 0.11 -6.41
N VAL A 17 -14.51 0.71 -7.24
CA VAL A 17 -14.47 2.16 -7.47
C VAL A 17 -15.01 2.51 -8.86
N ARG A 18 -15.46 3.75 -9.04
CA ARG A 18 -15.93 4.22 -10.34
C ARG A 18 -14.78 4.36 -11.32
N ARG A 19 -15.07 4.11 -12.59
CA ARG A 19 -14.20 4.48 -13.72
C ARG A 19 -14.66 5.84 -14.23
N LEU A 20 -13.80 6.84 -14.14
CA LEU A 20 -14.04 8.18 -14.61
C LEU A 20 -13.45 8.34 -16.02
N VAL A 21 -14.11 9.12 -16.87
CA VAL A 21 -13.68 9.38 -18.26
C VAL A 21 -13.52 10.89 -18.45
N CYS A 22 -12.39 11.31 -19.02
CA CYS A 22 -12.19 12.71 -19.42
C CYS A 22 -12.87 12.94 -20.78
N PRO A 23 -13.77 13.93 -20.91
CA PRO A 23 -14.49 14.19 -22.16
C PRO A 23 -13.66 14.91 -23.24
N ILE A 24 -12.43 15.35 -22.92
CA ILE A 24 -11.62 16.18 -23.83
C ILE A 24 -10.89 15.29 -24.86
N LEU A 25 -11.25 15.47 -26.12
CA LEU A 25 -10.61 14.84 -27.28
C LEU A 25 -9.21 15.43 -27.47
N GLY A 26 -8.19 14.72 -26.98
CA GLY A 26 -6.79 15.18 -26.96
C GLY A 26 -6.10 14.97 -25.62
N CYS A 27 -6.84 14.59 -24.57
CA CYS A 27 -6.23 14.25 -23.29
C CYS A 27 -5.43 12.94 -23.41
N GLU A 28 -4.14 12.96 -23.03
CA GLU A 28 -3.25 11.79 -23.04
C GLU A 28 -3.77 10.63 -22.16
N ARG A 29 -4.51 10.95 -21.10
CA ARG A 29 -5.17 9.98 -20.22
C ARG A 29 -6.66 10.23 -20.23
N GLN A 30 -7.39 9.39 -20.96
CA GLN A 30 -8.85 9.51 -21.05
C GLN A 30 -9.60 8.79 -19.92
N THR A 31 -8.95 7.86 -19.20
CA THR A 31 -9.63 7.03 -18.21
C THR A 31 -8.89 7.06 -16.89
N PHE A 32 -9.66 7.27 -15.82
CA PHE A 32 -9.16 7.35 -14.46
C PHE A 32 -9.99 6.40 -13.59
N ARG A 33 -9.39 5.96 -12.49
CA ARG A 33 -10.14 5.32 -11.41
C ARG A 33 -10.40 6.39 -10.36
N GLU A 34 -11.60 6.39 -9.80
CA GLU A 34 -11.91 7.17 -8.62
C GLU A 34 -10.88 6.85 -7.53
N GLN A 35 -10.22 7.89 -7.05
CA GLN A 35 -9.32 7.82 -5.91
C GLN A 35 -10.17 7.87 -4.65
N LEU A 36 -9.89 6.98 -3.72
CA LEU A 36 -10.58 6.93 -2.43
C LEU A 36 -9.57 7.37 -1.38
N PRO A 37 -9.58 8.64 -0.95
CA PRO A 37 -8.54 9.19 -0.09
C PRO A 37 -8.30 8.31 1.13
N GLY A 38 -7.04 8.02 1.40
CA GLY A 38 -6.66 7.16 2.54
C GLY A 38 -6.86 5.65 2.33
N VAL A 39 -7.42 5.22 1.19
CA VAL A 39 -7.60 3.80 0.83
C VAL A 39 -6.93 3.46 -0.50
N LEU A 40 -7.05 4.33 -1.50
CA LEU A 40 -6.54 4.17 -2.85
C LEU A 40 -5.96 5.48 -3.37
N GLU A 41 -4.67 5.71 -3.15
CA GLU A 41 -3.93 6.72 -3.91
C GLU A 41 -3.25 6.12 -5.14
N ARG A 42 -2.90 7.00 -6.09
CA ARG A 42 -2.20 6.59 -7.32
C ARG A 42 -0.90 5.84 -6.97
N TYR A 43 -0.71 4.69 -7.60
CA TYR A 43 0.44 3.78 -7.40
C TYR A 43 0.59 3.14 -6.00
N GLN A 44 -0.36 3.33 -5.08
CA GLN A 44 -0.29 2.62 -3.80
C GLN A 44 -0.50 1.11 -4.00
N ARG A 45 0.41 0.34 -3.39
CA ARG A 45 0.32 -1.13 -3.30
C ARG A 45 -0.09 -1.61 -1.89
N ARG A 46 0.00 -0.70 -0.91
CA ARG A 46 -0.26 -0.92 0.52
C ARG A 46 -1.19 0.17 1.02
N THR A 47 -2.07 -0.16 1.97
CA THR A 47 -2.87 0.85 2.67
C THR A 47 -1.95 1.77 3.49
N PRO A 48 -2.36 3.03 3.73
CA PRO A 48 -1.60 3.96 4.59
C PRO A 48 -1.33 3.39 5.99
N ARG A 49 -2.28 2.63 6.54
CA ARG A 49 -2.12 1.94 7.83
C ARG A 49 -0.97 0.94 7.80
N LEU A 50 -0.91 0.05 6.79
CA LEU A 50 0.18 -0.91 6.65
C LEU A 50 1.53 -0.19 6.44
N ALA A 51 1.55 0.87 5.63
CA ALA A 51 2.75 1.67 5.42
C ALA A 51 3.25 2.33 6.72
N ALA A 52 2.34 2.87 7.54
CA ALA A 52 2.68 3.48 8.82
C ALA A 52 3.24 2.46 9.83
N GLN A 53 2.65 1.26 9.91
CA GLN A 53 3.14 0.17 10.77
C GLN A 53 4.54 -0.28 10.36
N ILE A 54 4.77 -0.51 9.06
CA ILE A 54 6.11 -0.82 8.53
C ILE A 54 7.09 0.31 8.88
N GLY A 55 6.69 1.57 8.67
CA GLY A 55 7.51 2.73 8.98
C GLY A 55 7.90 2.81 10.45
N ALA A 56 6.98 2.49 11.37
CA ALA A 56 7.28 2.42 12.81
C ALA A 56 8.32 1.33 13.11
N VAL A 57 8.14 0.13 12.57
CA VAL A 57 9.11 -0.98 12.77
C VAL A 57 10.49 -0.61 12.22
N VAL A 58 10.56 -0.02 11.03
CA VAL A 58 11.84 0.37 10.41
C VAL A 58 12.55 1.48 11.17
N ARG A 59 11.80 2.41 11.78
CA ARG A 59 12.40 3.48 12.61
C ARG A 59 13.03 2.93 13.89
N GLU A 60 12.37 1.99 14.55
CA GLU A 60 12.86 1.41 15.81
C GLU A 60 13.87 0.28 15.61
N LEU A 61 13.76 -0.47 14.52
CA LEU A 61 14.55 -1.69 14.27
C LEU A 61 15.24 -1.63 12.91
N ALA A 62 16.57 -1.52 12.93
CA ALA A 62 17.37 -1.52 11.71
C ALA A 62 17.59 -2.94 11.14
N GLY A 63 17.61 -3.03 9.80
CA GLY A 63 18.06 -4.19 9.05
C GLY A 63 17.33 -5.49 9.41
N ARG A 64 18.10 -6.52 9.78
CA ARG A 64 17.60 -7.89 10.01
C ARG A 64 16.61 -8.00 11.18
N ALA A 65 16.72 -7.14 12.19
CA ALA A 65 15.78 -7.14 13.32
C ALA A 65 14.38 -6.72 12.86
N GLY A 66 14.29 -5.64 12.09
CA GLY A 66 13.03 -5.18 11.49
C GLY A 66 12.43 -6.24 10.56
N ALA A 67 13.26 -6.89 9.72
CA ALA A 67 12.80 -7.96 8.83
C ALA A 67 12.19 -9.15 9.58
N ARG A 68 12.79 -9.57 10.71
CA ARG A 68 12.26 -10.65 11.55
C ARG A 68 10.92 -10.29 12.18
N VAL A 69 10.81 -9.08 12.74
CA VAL A 69 9.56 -8.60 13.36
C VAL A 69 8.45 -8.47 12.32
N MET A 70 8.74 -7.88 11.17
CA MET A 70 7.75 -7.78 10.09
C MET A 70 7.30 -9.16 9.60
N SER A 71 8.22 -10.13 9.49
CA SER A 71 7.89 -11.51 9.14
C SER A 71 6.98 -12.18 10.18
N ALA A 72 7.32 -12.04 11.47
CA ALA A 72 6.53 -12.59 12.58
C ALA A 72 5.10 -12.00 12.64
N LEU A 73 4.95 -10.74 12.23
CA LEU A 73 3.67 -10.05 12.17
C LEU A 73 2.94 -10.22 10.82
N ALA A 74 3.46 -11.04 9.90
CA ALA A 74 2.92 -11.22 8.54
C ALA A 74 2.85 -9.93 7.68
N MET A 75 3.64 -8.91 8.02
CA MET A 75 3.82 -7.68 7.24
C MET A 75 4.88 -7.89 6.15
N GLN A 76 4.58 -8.68 5.13
CA GLN A 76 5.56 -8.92 4.06
C GLN A 76 5.83 -7.65 3.23
N THR A 77 7.08 -7.20 3.24
CA THR A 77 7.63 -6.32 2.23
C THR A 77 8.20 -7.18 1.09
N SER A 78 7.88 -6.85 -0.16
CA SER A 78 8.70 -7.37 -1.27
C SER A 78 10.09 -6.79 -1.10
N GLU A 79 11.13 -7.61 -1.19
CA GLU A 79 12.54 -7.26 -0.95
C GLU A 79 13.02 -6.02 -1.74
N ASN A 80 12.30 -5.61 -2.80
CA ASN A 80 12.59 -4.41 -3.61
C ASN A 80 11.88 -3.11 -3.19
N THR A 81 11.32 -3.00 -1.99
CA THR A 81 10.67 -1.75 -1.54
C THR A 81 10.98 -1.42 -0.07
N ALA A 82 12.27 -1.38 0.28
CA ALA A 82 12.72 -0.67 1.46
C ALA A 82 12.84 0.82 1.10
N CYS A 83 11.90 1.63 1.61
CA CYS A 83 11.94 3.10 1.60
C CYS A 83 12.04 3.78 0.21
N ALA A 84 10.90 4.18 -0.36
CA ALA A 84 10.89 5.37 -1.22
C ALA A 84 10.75 6.59 -0.30
N ARG A 85 11.70 7.50 -0.43
CA ARG A 85 11.89 8.74 0.33
C ARG A 85 10.66 9.64 0.30
#